data_AF-A0A5E4LUJ7-F1
#
_entry.id   AF-A0A5E4LUJ7-F1
#
_cell.length_a   1.000
_cell.length_b   1.000
_cell.length_c   1.000
_cell.angle_alpha   90.00
_cell.angle_beta   90.00
_cell.angle_gamma   90.00
#
_symmetry.space_group_name_H-M   'P 1'
#
loop_
_entity.id
_entity.type
_entity.pdbx_description
1 polymer ?
#
loop_
_entity_poly.entity_id
_entity_poly.type
_entity_poly.pdbx_seq_one_letter_code
_entity_poly.pdbx_strand_id
1 'polypeptide(L)'
;MASNMDIAKRALVTLVIERNLLDVSKPLYDKVIKVLKEEYNCYLPDCYEHPEYLTEILKRLYGNAYHTIVVSINKQLEEFTYNQPIANFLEVICK
;
A
#
# COMPACT_ATOMS: atom_id res chain seq x y z
N MET A 1 -2.52 -22.68 -2.34
CA MET A 1 -3.25 -22.34 -1.10
C MET A 1 -2.34 -21.42 -0.31
N ALA A 2 -2.74 -20.18 -0.04
CA ALA A 2 -1.89 -19.24 0.72
C ALA A 2 -1.67 -19.79 2.13
N SER A 3 -0.44 -19.72 2.64
CA SER A 3 -0.17 -20.13 4.02
C SER A 3 -0.80 -19.13 5.00
N ASN A 4 -1.11 -19.55 6.23
CA ASN A 4 -1.59 -18.62 7.28
C ASN A 4 -0.64 -17.44 7.49
N MET A 5 0.66 -17.66 7.26
CA MET A 5 1.68 -16.63 7.36
C MET A 5 1.55 -15.59 6.23
N ASP A 6 1.16 -16.00 5.02
CA ASP A 6 0.95 -15.08 3.89
C ASP A 6 -0.31 -14.24 4.07
N ILE A 7 -1.35 -14.82 4.67
CA ILE A 7 -2.56 -14.07 5.06
C ILE A 7 -2.22 -12.98 6.09
N ALA A 8 -1.41 -13.32 7.11
CA ALA A 8 -1.00 -12.36 8.13
C ALA A 8 -0.17 -11.20 7.55
N LYS A 9 0.78 -11.48 6.64
CA LYS A 9 1.59 -10.44 5.97
C LYS A 9 0.73 -9.51 5.13
N ARG A 10 -0.17 -10.06 4.32
CA ARG A 10 -1.11 -9.27 3.51
C ARG A 10 -1.97 -8.38 4.39
N ALA A 11 -2.50 -8.93 5.48
CA ALA A 11 -3.33 -8.16 6.43
C ALA A 11 -2.53 -7.02 7.07
N LEU A 12 -1.28 -7.27 7.47
CA LEU A 12 -0.38 -6.25 8.00
C LEU A 12 -0.16 -5.11 6.98
N VAL A 13 0.23 -5.45 5.74
CA VAL A 13 0.46 -4.46 4.69
C VAL A 13 -0.82 -3.67 4.39
N THR A 14 -1.96 -4.35 4.27
CA THR A 14 -3.27 -3.71 4.07
C THR A 14 -3.57 -2.70 5.16
N LEU A 15 -3.42 -3.11 6.43
CA LEU A 15 -3.70 -2.27 7.60
C LEU A 15 -2.80 -1.03 7.62
N VAL A 16 -1.51 -1.20 7.32
CA VAL A 16 -0.58 -0.07 7.27
C VAL A 16 -0.95 0.89 6.15
N ILE A 17 -1.29 0.40 4.95
CA ILE A 17 -1.75 1.26 3.85
C ILE A 17 -3.01 2.01 4.28
N GLU A 18 -4.05 1.30 4.71
CA GLU A 18 -5.34 1.88 5.11
C GLU A 18 -5.16 2.97 6.17
N ARG A 19 -4.40 2.67 7.23
CA ARG A 19 -4.10 3.64 8.29
C ARG A 19 -3.43 4.90 7.76
N ASN A 20 -2.38 4.77 6.95
CA ASN A 20 -1.66 5.93 6.42
C ASN A 20 -2.52 6.79 5.50
N LEU A 21 -3.42 6.18 4.72
CA LEU A 21 -4.36 6.94 3.90
C LEU A 21 -5.38 7.70 4.77
N LEU A 22 -5.93 7.04 5.79
CA LEU A 22 -6.90 7.63 6.71
C LEU A 22 -6.30 8.72 7.61
N ASP A 23 -5.06 8.54 8.07
CA ASP A 23 -4.33 9.52 8.89
C ASP A 23 -4.10 10.84 8.13
N VAL A 24 -3.99 10.79 6.79
CA VAL A 24 -3.99 12.00 5.97
C VAL A 24 -5.40 12.58 5.90
N SER A 25 -6.38 11.81 5.39
CA SER A 25 -7.80 12.16 5.45
C SER A 25 -8.70 11.03 4.94
N LYS A 26 -9.94 10.96 5.43
CA LYS A 26 -10.96 10.04 4.88
C LYS A 26 -11.23 10.23 3.37
N PRO A 27 -11.35 11.45 2.82
CA PRO A 27 -11.52 11.63 1.37
C PRO A 27 -10.35 11.09 0.53
N LEU A 28 -9.12 11.13 1.06
CA LEU A 28 -7.97 10.53 0.39
C LEU A 28 -8.11 9.02 0.31
N TYR A 29 -8.40 8.37 1.44
CA TYR A 29 -8.70 6.94 1.48
C TYR A 29 -9.83 6.57 0.51
N ASP A 30 -10.99 7.24 0.61
CA ASP A 30 -12.16 6.99 -0.23
C ASP A 30 -11.82 7.12 -1.73
N LYS A 31 -10.97 8.10 -2.10
CA LYS A 31 -10.54 8.30 -3.48
C LYS A 31 -9.62 7.19 -3.98
N VAL A 32 -8.65 6.76 -3.16
CA VAL A 32 -7.71 5.68 -3.55
C VAL A 32 -8.44 4.36 -3.74
N ILE A 33 -9.32 3.97 -2.82
CA ILE A 33 -10.08 2.70 -2.96
C ILE A 33 -11.02 2.72 -4.16
N LYS A 34 -11.62 3.88 -4.46
CA LYS A 34 -12.48 4.05 -5.63
C LYS A 34 -11.68 3.85 -6.92
N VAL A 35 -10.52 4.49 -7.03
CA VAL A 35 -9.66 4.41 -8.21
C VAL A 35 -9.08 3.01 -8.39
N LEU A 36 -8.65 2.34 -7.31
CA LEU A 36 -8.22 0.94 -7.35
C LEU A 36 -9.31 0.04 -7.94
N LYS A 37 -10.55 0.23 -7.50
CA LYS A 37 -11.69 -0.56 -7.98
C LYS A 37 -12.04 -0.25 -9.43
N GLU A 38 -12.04 1.02 -9.82
CA GLU A 38 -12.44 1.46 -11.17
C GLU A 38 -11.40 1.08 -12.25
N GLU A 39 -10.11 1.19 -11.95
CA GLU A 39 -9.05 1.02 -12.96
C GLU A 39 -8.45 -0.38 -12.98
N TYR A 40 -8.33 -1.02 -11.82
CA TYR A 40 -7.65 -2.32 -11.69
C TYR A 40 -8.59 -3.44 -11.25
N ASN A 41 -9.85 -3.12 -10.90
CA ASN A 41 -10.78 -4.05 -10.25
C ASN A 41 -10.23 -4.67 -8.95
N CYS A 42 -9.29 -3.97 -8.30
CA CYS A 42 -8.56 -4.41 -7.11
C CYS A 42 -9.04 -3.69 -5.84
N TYR A 43 -8.63 -4.24 -4.70
CA TYR A 43 -8.80 -3.71 -3.35
C TYR A 43 -7.43 -3.56 -2.66
N LEU A 44 -7.38 -2.86 -1.52
CA LEU A 44 -6.12 -2.66 -0.78
C LEU A 44 -5.33 -3.94 -0.48
N PRO A 45 -5.95 -5.09 -0.14
CA PRO A 45 -5.21 -6.33 0.05
C PRO A 45 -4.52 -6.87 -1.19
N ASP A 46 -4.95 -6.48 -2.39
CA ASP A 46 -4.35 -6.88 -3.67
C ASP A 46 -3.08 -6.06 -3.97
N CYS A 47 -2.93 -4.88 -3.34
CA CYS A 47 -1.69 -4.09 -3.43
C CYS A 47 -0.49 -4.81 -2.81
N TYR A 48 -0.71 -5.89 -2.05
CA TYR A 48 0.37 -6.73 -1.54
C TYR A 48 1.09 -7.48 -2.68
N GLU A 49 0.34 -7.98 -3.67
CA GLU A 49 0.89 -8.57 -4.90
C GLU A 49 1.20 -7.54 -5.98
N HIS A 50 0.41 -6.47 -6.02
CA HIS A 50 0.47 -5.43 -7.04
C HIS A 50 0.78 -4.05 -6.44
N PRO A 51 1.94 -3.88 -5.78
CA PRO A 51 2.34 -2.61 -5.17
C PRO A 51 2.40 -1.45 -6.18
N GLU A 52 2.68 -1.75 -7.45
CA GLU A 52 2.74 -0.78 -8.54
C GLU A 52 1.45 0.02 -8.69
N TYR A 53 0.27 -0.60 -8.48
CA TYR A 53 -1.02 0.08 -8.61
C TYR A 53 -1.18 1.16 -7.53
N LEU A 54 -0.76 0.86 -6.29
CA LEU A 54 -0.79 1.84 -5.21
C LEU A 54 0.12 3.03 -5.55
N THR A 55 1.35 2.77 -5.98
CA THR A 55 2.33 3.81 -6.33
C THR A 55 1.83 4.70 -7.45
N GLU A 56 1.33 4.13 -8.53
CA GLU A 56 0.81 4.88 -9.68
C GLU A 56 -0.38 5.76 -9.30
N ILE A 57 -1.33 5.22 -8.52
CA ILE A 57 -2.49 5.97 -8.06
C ILE A 57 -2.05 7.14 -7.17
N LEU A 58 -1.17 6.89 -6.20
CA LEU A 58 -0.72 7.93 -5.28
C LEU A 58 0.08 9.02 -6.00
N LYS A 59 1.01 8.64 -6.91
CA LYS A 59 1.76 9.57 -7.76
C LYS A 59 0.82 10.45 -8.60
N ARG A 60 -0.15 9.85 -9.28
CA ARG A 60 -1.08 10.56 -10.16
C ARG A 60 -2.01 11.50 -9.39
N LEU A 61 -2.54 11.08 -8.25
CA LEU A 61 -3.51 11.87 -7.48
C LEU A 61 -2.87 12.98 -6.65
N TYR A 62 -1.66 12.75 -6.13
CA TYR A 62 -1.06 13.64 -5.12
C TYR A 62 0.27 14.25 -5.55
N GLY A 63 0.75 13.95 -6.76
CA GLY A 63 2.04 14.44 -7.25
C GLY A 63 3.13 14.18 -6.22
N ASN A 64 4.01 15.15 -5.98
CA ASN A 64 5.11 15.01 -5.01
C ASN A 64 4.66 14.73 -3.56
N ALA A 65 3.42 15.05 -3.19
CA ALA A 65 2.92 14.78 -1.83
C ALA A 65 2.77 13.28 -1.53
N TYR A 66 2.75 12.42 -2.56
CA TYR A 66 2.71 10.98 -2.39
C TYR A 66 3.89 10.42 -1.58
N HIS A 67 5.07 11.06 -1.69
CA HIS A 67 6.28 10.65 -0.98
C HIS A 67 6.08 10.62 0.54
N THR A 68 5.30 11.57 1.10
CA THR A 68 5.03 11.59 2.54
C THR A 68 4.26 10.35 3.00
N ILE A 69 3.29 9.90 2.19
CA ILE A 69 2.49 8.69 2.46
C ILE A 69 3.38 7.46 2.39
N VAL A 70 4.16 7.34 1.31
CA VAL A 70 5.07 6.20 1.07
C VAL A 70 6.14 6.12 2.16
N VAL A 71 6.75 7.24 2.56
CA VAL A 71 7.74 7.27 3.65
C VAL A 71 7.13 6.81 4.97
N SER A 72 5.88 7.18 5.25
CA SER A 72 5.19 6.76 6.46
C SER A 72 4.83 5.27 6.46
N ILE A 73 4.45 4.72 5.29
CA ILE A 73 4.26 3.27 5.10
C ILE A 73 5.60 2.54 5.30
N ASN A 74 6.68 3.03 4.68
CA ASN A 74 8.01 2.43 4.79
C ASN A 74 8.48 2.35 6.25
N LYS A 75 8.37 3.46 7.01
CA LYS A 75 8.74 3.48 8.43
C LYS A 75 7.98 2.46 9.29
N GLN A 76 6.75 2.12 8.93
CA GLN A 76 5.95 1.14 9.67
C GLN A 76 6.23 -0.31 9.25
N LEU A 77 6.80 -0.53 8.06
CA LEU A 77 7.05 -1.86 7.52
C LEU A 77 8.54 -2.24 7.48
N GLU A 78 9.46 -1.29 7.69
CA GLU A 78 10.91 -1.51 7.59
C GLU A 78 11.43 -2.59 8.55
N GLU A 79 10.83 -2.69 9.74
CA GLU A 79 11.18 -3.74 10.72
C GLU A 79 10.85 -5.16 10.23
N PHE A 80 9.96 -5.28 9.24
CA PHE A 80 9.53 -6.55 8.64
C PHE A 80 10.28 -6.89 7.35
N THR A 81 11.33 -6.15 6.98
CA THR A 81 12.10 -6.38 5.74
C THR A 81 12.88 -7.71 5.70
N TYR A 82 13.04 -8.39 6.84
CA TYR A 82 13.49 -9.79 6.87
C TYR A 82 12.52 -10.73 6.11
N ASN A 83 11.28 -10.29 5.88
CA ASN A 83 10.29 -10.94 5.06
C ASN A 83 10.41 -10.48 3.61
N GLN A 84 10.90 -11.36 2.73
CA GLN A 84 11.17 -11.00 1.33
C GLN A 84 9.98 -10.38 0.59
N PRO A 85 8.73 -10.91 0.69
CA PRO A 85 7.56 -10.24 0.12
C PRO A 85 7.34 -8.80 0.58
N ILE A 86 7.52 -8.50 1.87
CA ILE A 86 7.36 -7.13 2.40
C ILE A 86 8.50 -6.23 1.90
N ALA A 87 9.73 -6.74 1.87
CA ALA A 87 10.86 -6.01 1.29
C ALA A 87 10.62 -5.65 -0.18
N ASN A 88 10.13 -6.60 -0.98
CA ASN A 88 9.80 -6.38 -2.39
C ASN A 88 8.67 -5.34 -2.55
N PHE A 89 7.64 -5.42 -1.71
CA PHE A 89 6.56 -4.42 -1.67
C PHE A 89 7.13 -3.01 -1.44
N LEU A 90 8.00 -2.85 -0.43
CA LEU A 90 8.63 -1.57 -0.11
C LEU A 90 9.54 -1.06 -1.23
N GLU A 91 10.29 -1.95 -1.89
CA GLU A 91 11.13 -1.56 -3.02
C GLU A 91 10.31 -0.97 -4.17
N VAL A 92 9.10 -1.48 -4.42
CA VAL A 92 8.24 -0.96 -5.49
C VAL A 92 7.60 0.36 -5.09
N ILE A 93 7.09 0.49 -3.85
CA ILE A 93 6.38 1.71 -3.46
C ILE A 93 7.28 2.91 -3.19
N CYS A 94 8.54 2.68 -2.83
CA CYS A 94 9.52 3.72 -2.55
C CYS A 94 10.22 4.29 -3.80
N LYS A 95 9.92 3.78 -5.00
CA LYS A 95 10.39 4.32 -6.30
C LYS A 95 9.58 5.54 -6.73
#